data_AF-A0A0G0I7P6-F1
#
_entry.id   AF-A0A0G0I7P6-F1
#
_cell.length_a   1.000
_cell.length_b   1.000
_cell.length_c   1.000
_cell.angle_alpha   90.00
_cell.angle_beta   90.00
_cell.angle_gamma   90.00
#
_symmetry.space_group_name_H-M   'P 1'
#
loop_
_entity.id
_entity.type
_entity.pdbx_description
1 polymer ?
#
loop_
_entity_poly.entity_id
_entity_poly.type
_entity_poly.pdbx_seq_one_letter_code
_entity_poly.pdbx_strand_id
1 'polypeptide(L)'
;PLCNLSRNLKLLPTKNIGYDKETGKFFLYCDNKDCSGCANEILKGKEGDDRGIEPIRERLDKDENILRSAFSLHGIPKILLRNHIPAAEVSKYYDSYELTPEFNFTIGKDGRIQTTEKPWTVKDDNGTESHSLMAAPVVVAFIKQLADILED
;
A
#
# COMPACT_ATOMS: atom_id res chain seq x y z
N PRO A 1 -11.16 0.44 -17.87
CA PRO A 1 -11.22 1.93 -17.82
C PRO A 1 -10.07 2.49 -18.65
N LEU A 2 -10.28 3.52 -19.46
CA LEU A 2 -9.27 4.08 -20.38
C LEU A 2 -7.93 4.41 -19.70
N CYS A 3 -7.96 4.87 -18.45
CA CYS A 3 -6.78 5.30 -17.71
C CYS A 3 -6.02 4.19 -16.97
N ASN A 4 -6.59 2.99 -16.82
CA ASN A 4 -6.02 1.86 -16.06
C ASN A 4 -5.56 2.18 -14.61
N LEU A 5 -5.93 3.33 -14.06
CA LEU A 5 -5.57 3.72 -12.70
C LEU A 5 -6.41 2.96 -11.68
N SER A 6 -5.75 2.42 -10.66
CA SER A 6 -6.41 1.85 -9.49
C SER A 6 -6.50 2.91 -8.39
N ARG A 7 -7.62 2.90 -7.66
CA ARG A 7 -7.86 3.76 -6.50
C ARG A 7 -8.57 2.93 -5.43
N ASN A 8 -8.38 3.31 -4.18
CA ASN A 8 -8.98 2.62 -3.04
C ASN A 8 -9.17 3.61 -1.90
N LEU A 9 -10.31 3.55 -1.21
CA LEU A 9 -10.64 4.47 -0.10
C LEU A 9 -9.57 4.50 1.00
N LYS A 10 -8.96 3.35 1.27
CA LYS A 10 -8.08 3.12 2.42
C LYS A 10 -6.63 3.51 2.18
N LEU A 11 -6.07 3.19 1.01
CA LEU A 11 -4.63 3.34 0.75
C LEU A 11 -4.29 4.33 -0.37
N LEU A 12 -5.24 4.63 -1.26
CA LEU A 12 -5.01 5.51 -2.39
C LEU A 12 -6.31 6.19 -2.82
N PRO A 13 -6.86 7.08 -1.97
CA PRO A 13 -8.10 7.79 -2.29
C PRO A 13 -7.87 8.85 -3.36
N THR A 14 -8.94 9.29 -3.99
CA THR A 14 -8.93 10.45 -4.88
C THR A 14 -9.14 11.74 -4.09
N LYS A 15 -8.85 12.88 -4.72
CA LYS A 15 -9.04 14.20 -4.09
C LYS A 15 -10.50 14.50 -3.73
N ASN A 16 -11.44 13.93 -4.49
CA ASN A 16 -12.87 14.19 -4.37
C ASN A 16 -13.57 12.93 -3.86
N ILE A 17 -14.13 13.00 -2.65
CA ILE A 17 -14.82 11.90 -1.99
C ILE A 17 -16.29 12.26 -1.87
N GLY A 18 -17.15 11.31 -2.18
CA GLY A 18 -18.59 11.40 -1.97
C GLY A 18 -19.03 10.56 -0.78
N TYR A 19 -20.19 10.91 -0.23
CA TYR A 19 -20.86 10.15 0.81
C TYR A 19 -22.32 9.95 0.44
N ASP A 20 -22.77 8.70 0.45
CA ASP A 20 -24.17 8.35 0.25
C ASP A 20 -24.88 8.28 1.62
N LYS A 21 -25.89 9.13 1.80
CA LYS A 21 -26.67 9.21 3.04
C LYS A 21 -27.61 8.03 3.23
N GLU A 22 -28.04 7.38 2.15
CA GLU A 22 -28.97 6.25 2.23
C GLU A 22 -28.24 4.98 2.65
N THR A 23 -27.06 4.75 2.06
CA THR A 23 -26.26 3.55 2.34
C THR A 23 -25.20 3.74 3.42
N GLY A 24 -24.90 4.99 3.79
CA GLY A 24 -23.86 5.33 4.77
C GLY A 24 -22.44 5.06 4.27
N LYS A 25 -22.23 4.93 2.95
CA LYS A 25 -20.95 4.52 2.35
C LYS A 25 -20.25 5.71 1.68
N PHE A 26 -18.92 5.72 1.80
CA PHE A 26 -18.07 6.62 1.04
C PHE A 26 -17.76 6.04 -0.34
N PHE A 27 -17.60 6.92 -1.32
CA PHE A 27 -17.21 6.56 -2.67
C PHE A 27 -16.24 7.59 -3.26
N LEU A 28 -15.53 7.22 -4.31
CA LEU A 28 -14.50 8.04 -4.92
C LEU A 28 -14.98 8.60 -6.26
N TYR A 29 -14.71 9.88 -6.50
CA TYR A 29 -14.84 10.46 -7.83
C TYR A 29 -13.53 10.34 -8.60
N CYS A 30 -13.60 10.23 -9.92
CA CYS A 30 -12.43 10.25 -10.79
C CYS A 30 -11.67 11.58 -10.63
N ASP A 31 -10.35 11.53 -10.45
CA ASP A 31 -9.47 12.71 -10.38
C ASP A 31 -8.48 12.81 -11.54
N ASN A 32 -8.61 11.91 -12.53
CA ASN A 32 -7.76 11.94 -13.71
C ASN A 32 -8.25 12.99 -14.71
N LYS A 33 -7.43 14.01 -14.95
CA LYS A 33 -7.72 15.10 -15.89
C LYS A 33 -7.89 14.64 -17.33
N ASP A 34 -7.28 13.52 -17.70
CA ASP A 34 -7.36 12.96 -19.06
C ASP A 34 -8.65 12.16 -19.30
N CYS A 35 -9.44 11.91 -18.26
CA CYS A 35 -10.74 11.25 -18.39
C CYS A 35 -11.84 12.27 -18.64
N SER A 36 -12.73 11.97 -19.60
CA SER A 36 -13.92 12.77 -19.89
C SER A 36 -14.82 13.00 -18.66
N GLY A 37 -14.81 12.06 -17.72
CA GLY A 37 -15.57 12.12 -16.47
C GLY A 37 -14.81 12.63 -15.25
N CYS A 38 -13.70 13.36 -15.42
CA CYS A 38 -12.97 13.95 -14.29
C CYS A 38 -13.91 14.72 -13.36
N ALA A 39 -13.80 14.45 -12.06
CA ALA A 39 -14.62 14.97 -10.97
C ALA A 39 -16.13 14.64 -11.00
N ASN A 40 -16.65 14.05 -12.07
CA ASN A 40 -18.09 13.80 -12.25
C ASN A 40 -18.45 12.32 -12.27
N GLU A 41 -17.50 11.43 -12.57
CA GLU A 41 -17.72 9.98 -12.59
C GLU A 41 -17.36 9.32 -11.26
N ILE A 42 -18.25 8.45 -10.79
CA ILE A 42 -18.02 7.62 -9.60
C ILE A 42 -17.21 6.39 -10.00
N LEU A 43 -16.09 6.17 -9.31
CA LEU A 43 -15.27 4.98 -9.48
C LEU A 43 -16.02 3.75 -8.96
N LYS A 44 -15.97 2.65 -9.73
CA LYS A 44 -16.57 1.37 -9.37
C LYS A 44 -15.48 0.34 -9.09
N GLY A 45 -15.82 -0.65 -8.26
CA GLY A 45 -14.96 -1.81 -8.00
C GLY A 45 -14.63 -2.56 -9.30
N LYS A 46 -13.43 -3.12 -9.36
CA LYS A 46 -13.02 -3.98 -10.47
C LYS A 46 -13.59 -5.37 -10.29
N GLU A 47 -13.77 -6.08 -11.39
CA GLU A 47 -14.18 -7.49 -11.34
C GLU A 47 -13.15 -8.29 -10.54
N GLY A 48 -13.63 -9.06 -9.57
CA GLY A 48 -12.77 -9.94 -8.78
C GLY A 48 -12.09 -9.29 -7.57
N ASP A 49 -12.34 -7.99 -7.29
CA ASP A 49 -11.86 -7.35 -6.05
C ASP A 49 -12.32 -8.13 -4.80
N ASP A 50 -13.49 -8.76 -4.86
CA ASP A 50 -14.06 -9.59 -3.79
C ASP A 50 -13.26 -10.87 -3.49
N ARG A 51 -12.46 -11.35 -4.46
CA ARG A 51 -11.67 -12.58 -4.30
C ARG A 51 -10.36 -12.34 -3.55
N GLY A 52 -9.99 -11.07 -3.31
CA GLY A 52 -8.79 -10.71 -2.55
C GLY A 52 -7.52 -11.37 -3.09
N ILE A 53 -6.76 -12.04 -2.21
CA ILE A 53 -5.50 -12.71 -2.55
C ILE A 53 -5.67 -14.12 -3.12
N GLU A 54 -6.86 -14.71 -3.03
CA GLU A 54 -7.09 -16.11 -3.43
C GLU A 54 -6.68 -16.40 -4.88
N PRO A 55 -6.98 -15.54 -5.88
CA PRO A 55 -6.58 -15.81 -7.27
C PRO A 55 -5.06 -15.84 -7.50
N ILE A 56 -4.28 -15.29 -6.58
CA ILE A 56 -2.81 -15.21 -6.71
C ILE A 56 -2.08 -16.06 -5.65
N ARG A 57 -2.79 -16.79 -4.78
CA ARG A 57 -2.17 -17.54 -3.67
C ARG A 57 -1.15 -18.56 -4.17
N GLU A 58 -1.51 -19.37 -5.15
CA GLU A 58 -0.58 -20.37 -5.73
C GLU A 58 0.70 -19.72 -6.29
N ARG A 59 0.57 -18.51 -6.85
CA ARG A 59 1.74 -17.75 -7.35
C ARG A 59 2.62 -17.27 -6.21
N LEU A 60 2.02 -16.77 -5.12
CA LEU A 60 2.76 -16.34 -3.93
C LEU A 60 3.53 -17.52 -3.30
N ASP A 61 2.89 -18.69 -3.18
CA ASP A 61 3.53 -19.90 -2.65
C ASP A 61 4.72 -20.34 -3.54
N LYS A 62 4.58 -20.24 -4.86
CA LYS A 62 5.67 -20.53 -5.79
C LYS A 62 6.81 -19.52 -5.68
N ASP A 63 6.50 -18.24 -5.57
CA ASP A 63 7.49 -17.17 -5.41
C ASP A 63 8.26 -17.34 -4.08
N GLU A 64 7.60 -17.75 -3.00
CA GLU A 64 8.25 -18.08 -1.73
C GLU A 64 9.28 -19.21 -1.89
N ASN A 65 8.91 -20.29 -2.59
CA ASN A 65 9.81 -21.41 -2.84
C ASN A 65 11.05 -21.02 -3.67
N ILE A 66 10.85 -20.15 -4.66
CA ILE A 66 11.96 -19.59 -5.46
C ILE A 66 12.87 -18.75 -4.57
N LEU A 67 12.29 -17.87 -3.73
CA LEU A 67 13.06 -17.06 -2.79
C LEU A 67 13.89 -17.96 -1.84
N ARG A 68 13.29 -18.97 -1.22
CA ARG A 68 14.00 -19.92 -0.34
C ARG A 68 15.18 -20.59 -1.04
N SER A 69 15.00 -20.95 -2.31
CA SER A 69 16.06 -21.53 -3.15
C SER A 69 17.16 -20.51 -3.47
N ALA A 70 16.83 -19.25 -3.73
CA ALA A 70 17.82 -18.20 -3.92
C ALA A 70 18.60 -17.89 -2.62
N PHE A 71 17.95 -17.99 -1.47
CA PHE A 71 18.59 -17.80 -0.16
C PHE A 71 19.62 -18.89 0.16
N SER A 72 19.47 -20.12 -0.34
CA SER A 72 20.42 -21.21 -0.10
C SER A 72 21.71 -21.10 -0.92
N LEU A 73 21.78 -20.18 -1.89
CA LEU A 73 22.99 -19.96 -2.68
C LEU A 73 24.07 -19.27 -1.83
N HIS A 74 25.15 -19.96 -1.53
CA HIS A 74 26.29 -19.42 -0.78
C HIS A 74 27.28 -18.68 -1.71
N GLY A 75 28.03 -17.73 -1.15
CA GLY A 75 29.07 -16.99 -1.89
C GLY A 75 28.57 -15.89 -2.82
N ILE A 76 27.25 -15.67 -2.89
CA ILE A 76 26.65 -14.57 -3.65
C ILE A 76 26.09 -13.54 -2.64
N PRO A 77 26.54 -12.27 -2.71
CA PRO A 77 25.99 -11.20 -1.87
C PRO A 77 24.52 -10.97 -2.22
N LYS A 78 23.69 -10.71 -1.21
CA LYS A 78 22.23 -10.58 -1.36
C LYS A 78 21.79 -9.25 -0.78
N ILE A 79 20.97 -8.53 -1.55
CA ILE A 79 20.27 -7.35 -1.07
C ILE A 79 18.91 -7.80 -0.54
N LEU A 80 18.64 -7.51 0.73
CA LEU A 80 17.41 -7.91 1.42
C LEU A 80 16.54 -6.68 1.64
N LEU A 81 15.42 -6.63 0.91
CA LEU A 81 14.46 -5.54 1.01
C LEU A 81 13.25 -5.99 1.82
N ARG A 82 12.91 -5.21 2.85
CA ARG A 82 11.69 -5.40 3.63
C ARG A 82 10.73 -4.26 3.32
N ASN A 83 9.48 -4.62 3.02
CA ASN A 83 8.40 -3.67 2.75
C ASN A 83 7.59 -3.31 4.02
N HIS A 84 7.95 -3.91 5.15
CA HIS A 84 7.31 -3.69 6.44
C HIS A 84 8.34 -3.71 7.57
N ILE A 85 7.94 -3.17 8.72
CA ILE A 85 8.72 -3.16 9.95
C ILE A 85 7.78 -3.39 11.14
N PRO A 86 8.19 -4.15 12.18
CA PRO A 86 7.40 -4.29 13.39
C PRO A 86 7.04 -2.94 14.00
N ALA A 87 5.78 -2.77 14.42
CA ALA A 87 5.26 -1.51 14.94
C ALA A 87 6.09 -0.98 16.13
N ALA A 88 6.62 -1.88 16.96
CA ALA A 88 7.46 -1.54 18.11
C ALA A 88 8.83 -0.96 17.74
N GLU A 89 9.36 -1.24 16.55
CA GLU A 89 10.71 -0.87 16.14
C GLU A 89 10.76 0.39 15.26
N VAL A 90 9.61 0.89 14.82
CA VAL A 90 9.54 1.96 13.82
C VAL A 90 10.27 3.23 14.24
N SER A 91 10.03 3.70 15.46
CA SER A 91 10.67 4.93 15.99
C SER A 91 12.20 4.90 16.01
N LYS A 92 12.80 3.71 15.90
CA LYS A 92 14.26 3.55 15.89
C LYS A 92 14.87 3.74 14.49
N TYR A 93 14.13 3.40 13.43
CA TYR A 93 14.69 3.24 12.10
C TYR A 93 14.03 4.10 11.01
N TYR A 94 12.77 4.53 11.23
CA TYR A 94 12.00 5.26 10.22
C TYR A 94 11.21 6.41 10.85
N ASP A 95 11.04 7.47 10.06
CA ASP A 95 10.18 8.59 10.39
C ASP A 95 8.73 8.32 10.00
N SER A 96 7.78 9.03 10.62
CA SER A 96 6.35 8.80 10.41
C SER A 96 5.89 9.04 8.96
N TYR A 97 6.58 9.90 8.21
CA TYR A 97 6.28 10.18 6.80
C TYR A 97 6.76 9.09 5.83
N GLU A 98 7.57 8.14 6.32
CA GLU A 98 8.10 7.02 5.53
C GLU A 98 7.16 5.81 5.56
N LEU A 99 6.14 5.85 6.42
CA LEU A 99 5.13 4.83 6.57
C LEU A 99 4.00 5.06 5.57
N THR A 100 3.48 3.98 5.00
CA THR A 100 2.31 4.04 4.13
C THR A 100 1.10 4.55 4.94
N PRO A 101 0.44 5.65 4.53
CA PRO A 101 -0.73 6.15 5.23
C PRO A 101 -1.99 5.34 4.91
N GLU A 102 -2.82 5.16 5.93
CA GLU A 102 -4.20 4.67 5.86
C GLU A 102 -5.15 5.87 6.04
N PHE A 103 -6.03 6.07 5.06
CA PHE A 103 -7.02 7.13 5.05
C PHE A 103 -8.34 6.65 5.66
N ASN A 104 -8.88 7.45 6.57
CA ASN A 104 -10.16 7.24 7.23
C ASN A 104 -11.06 8.47 7.06
N PHE A 105 -12.33 8.24 6.70
CA PHE A 105 -13.30 9.29 6.41
C PHE A 105 -14.39 9.34 7.47
N THR A 106 -14.69 10.55 7.93
CA THR A 106 -15.78 10.82 8.87
C THR A 106 -16.57 12.04 8.43
N ILE A 107 -17.81 12.17 8.89
CA ILE A 107 -18.63 13.36 8.62
C ILE A 107 -18.50 14.30 9.82
N GLY A 108 -17.97 15.48 9.57
CA GLY A 108 -17.89 16.55 10.56
C GLY A 108 -19.27 17.07 10.94
N LYS A 109 -19.34 17.76 12.08
CA LYS A 109 -20.59 18.39 12.58
C LYS A 109 -21.15 19.44 11.61
N ASP A 110 -20.32 19.97 10.73
CA ASP A 110 -20.65 20.90 9.66
C ASP A 110 -21.18 20.23 8.38
N GLY A 111 -21.27 18.89 8.38
CA GLY A 111 -21.70 18.09 7.23
C GLY A 111 -20.61 17.88 6.17
N ARG A 112 -19.37 18.32 6.43
CA ARG A 112 -18.23 18.11 5.52
C ARG A 112 -17.52 16.79 5.82
N ILE A 113 -16.93 16.19 4.78
CA ILE A 113 -16.12 14.98 4.93
C ILE A 113 -14.75 15.39 5.49
N GLN A 114 -14.38 14.81 6.62
CA GLN A 114 -13.07 14.94 7.26
C GLN A 114 -12.24 13.70 6.97
N THR A 115 -11.06 13.90 6.41
CA THR A 115 -10.06 12.85 6.15
C THR A 115 -9.03 12.86 7.25
N THR A 116 -8.77 11.69 7.83
CA THR A 116 -7.72 11.47 8.82
C THR A 116 -6.76 10.42 8.31
N GLU A 117 -5.48 10.58 8.63
CA GLU A 117 -4.42 9.66 8.22
C GLU A 117 -3.81 9.01 9.46
N LYS A 118 -3.53 7.72 9.36
CA LYS A 118 -2.78 6.96 10.36
C LYS A 118 -1.87 5.95 9.65
N PRO A 119 -0.78 5.49 10.26
CA PRO A 119 0.07 4.48 9.63
C PRO A 119 -0.70 3.19 9.33
N TRP A 120 -0.55 2.68 8.11
CA TRP A 120 -1.14 1.41 7.71
C TRP A 120 -0.48 0.27 8.49
N THR A 121 -1.30 -0.52 9.18
CA THR A 121 -0.84 -1.59 10.09
C THR A 121 -1.48 -2.91 9.69
N VAL A 122 -0.65 -3.94 9.55
CA VAL A 122 -1.06 -5.29 9.19
C VAL A 122 -0.23 -6.31 9.98
N LYS A 123 -0.78 -7.49 10.21
CA LYS A 123 0.00 -8.59 10.80
C LYS A 123 0.88 -9.23 9.73
N ASP A 124 2.14 -9.44 10.06
CA ASP A 124 3.05 -10.22 9.22
C ASP A 124 2.71 -11.73 9.29
N ASP A 125 3.45 -12.53 8.54
CA ASP A 125 3.26 -13.99 8.48
C ASP A 125 3.52 -14.69 9.83
N ASN A 126 4.20 -14.01 10.76
CA ASN A 126 4.45 -14.48 12.12
C ASN A 126 3.39 -13.96 13.12
N GLY A 127 2.39 -13.21 12.66
CA GLY A 127 1.34 -12.60 13.49
C GLY A 127 1.74 -11.30 14.20
N THR A 128 2.91 -10.74 13.89
CA THR A 128 3.45 -9.51 14.48
C THR A 128 2.82 -8.29 13.81
N GLU A 129 2.32 -7.35 14.61
CA GLU A 129 1.84 -6.07 14.07
C GLU A 129 2.99 -5.28 13.45
N SER A 130 2.84 -4.94 12.18
CA SER A 130 3.85 -4.31 11.37
C SER A 130 3.27 -3.14 10.58
N HIS A 131 4.05 -2.08 10.46
CA HIS A 131 3.74 -0.97 9.57
C HIS A 131 4.30 -1.23 8.18
N SER A 132 3.52 -0.89 7.16
CA SER A 132 3.98 -0.89 5.76
C SER A 132 4.82 0.34 5.49
N LEU A 133 5.94 0.14 4.77
CA LEU A 133 6.82 1.22 4.33
C LEU A 133 6.39 1.73 2.95
N MET A 134 6.60 3.03 2.72
CA MET A 134 6.50 3.60 1.38
C MET A 134 7.59 3.05 0.44
N ALA A 135 7.40 3.21 -0.87
CA ALA A 135 8.39 2.72 -1.84
C ALA A 135 9.76 3.42 -1.71
N ALA A 136 9.77 4.72 -1.39
CA ALA A 136 10.98 5.52 -1.29
C ALA A 136 12.01 4.99 -0.26
N PRO A 137 11.66 4.74 1.03
CA PRO A 137 12.60 4.20 2.00
C PRO A 137 13.16 2.83 1.59
N VAL A 138 12.35 1.98 0.94
CA VAL A 138 12.81 0.67 0.45
C VAL A 138 13.85 0.81 -0.67
N VAL A 139 13.66 1.76 -1.59
CA VAL A 139 14.64 2.05 -2.64
C VAL A 139 15.94 2.60 -2.06
N VAL A 140 15.87 3.45 -1.05
CA VAL A 140 17.08 3.93 -0.36
C VAL A 140 17.82 2.77 0.32
N ALA A 141 17.10 1.84 0.95
CA ALA A 141 17.71 0.64 1.54
C ALA A 141 18.38 -0.26 0.49
N PHE A 142 17.79 -0.37 -0.71
CA PHE A 142 18.40 -1.06 -1.84
C PHE A 142 19.72 -0.41 -2.28
N ILE A 143 19.71 0.91 -2.49
CA ILE A 143 20.89 1.66 -2.95
C ILE A 143 22.02 1.55 -1.94
N LYS A 144 21.73 1.65 -0.64
CA LYS A 144 22.73 1.51 0.43
C LYS A 144 23.39 0.13 0.41
N GLN A 145 22.59 -0.94 0.42
CA GLN A 145 23.13 -2.31 0.36
C GLN A 145 23.90 -2.58 -0.94
N LEU A 146 23.45 -2.01 -2.06
CA LEU A 146 24.16 -2.14 -3.33
C LEU A 146 25.52 -1.44 -3.29
N ALA A 147 25.60 -0.24 -2.72
CA ALA A 147 26.85 0.49 -2.57
C ALA A 147 27.84 -0.31 -1.70
N ASP A 148 27.38 -0.82 -0.55
CA ASP A 148 28.19 -1.64 0.35
C ASP A 148 28.79 -2.87 -0.37
N ILE A 149 28.01 -3.53 -1.23
CA ILE A 149 28.47 -4.70 -2.01
C ILE A 149 29.49 -4.35 -3.09
N LEU A 150 29.43 -3.15 -3.66
CA LEU A 150 30.32 -2.72 -4.74
C LEU A 150 31.64 -2.09 -4.23
N GLU A 151 31.68 -1.69 -2.96
CA GLU A 151 32.89 -1.17 -2.30
C GLU A 151 33.80 -2.28 -1.75
N ASP A 152 33.27 -3.51 -1.56
CA ASP A 152 34.00 -4.74 -1.26
C ASP A 152 34.67 -5.38 -2.51
#